data_AF-A0A3D2X9R8-F1
#
_entry.id   AF-A0A3D2X9R8-F1
#
_cell.length_a   1.000
_cell.length_b   1.000
_cell.length_c   1.000
_cell.angle_alpha   90.00
_cell.angle_beta   90.00
_cell.angle_gamma   90.00
#
_symmetry.space_group_name_H-M   'P 1'
#
loop_
_entity.id
_entity.type
_entity.pdbx_description
1 polymer ?
#
loop_
_entity_poly.entity_id
_entity_poly.type
_entity_poly.pdbx_seq_one_letter_code
_entity_poly.pdbx_strand_id
1 'polypeptide(L)'
;MDLIQPLFLFVLYSILFTFLMLATISLKYKKYYVIVKTINSIGFLAVSIFCAYYGANIRTLIYLLPALLLCFIGDVVLGFYNATIERDVKETNTKVTGKPSLFIMGLLTFAFGHVCFIYVFSIMQKVTWVDMIFPILAIFITIGLTRLDKMNTGKLTKLIVAYSFMVAMLF
;
A
#
# COMPACT_ATOMS: atom_id res chain seq x y z
N MET A 1 13.49 -5.24 -25.48
CA MET A 1 12.13 -5.37 -24.95
C MET A 1 11.24 -4.66 -25.94
N ASP A 2 10.41 -5.39 -26.68
CA ASP A 2 9.51 -4.78 -27.67
C ASP A 2 8.42 -4.02 -26.91
N LEU A 3 8.03 -2.84 -27.40
CA LEU A 3 7.06 -1.92 -26.76
C LEU A 3 5.74 -2.61 -26.36
N ILE A 4 5.38 -3.70 -27.02
CA ILE A 4 4.18 -4.50 -26.78
C ILE A 4 4.19 -5.16 -25.39
N GLN A 5 5.34 -5.65 -24.92
CA GLN A 5 5.48 -6.36 -23.64
C GLN A 5 5.18 -5.47 -22.41
N PRO A 6 5.81 -4.28 -22.24
CA PRO A 6 5.49 -3.39 -21.13
C PRO A 6 4.07 -2.83 -21.23
N LEU A 7 3.56 -2.58 -22.45
CA LEU A 7 2.18 -2.12 -22.65
C LEU A 7 1.18 -3.17 -22.14
N PHE A 8 1.37 -4.43 -22.50
CA PHE A 8 0.53 -5.53 -22.03
C PHE A 8 0.55 -5.65 -20.50
N LEU A 9 1.74 -5.60 -19.90
CA LEU A 9 1.92 -5.65 -18.45
C LEU A 9 1.22 -4.47 -17.74
N PHE A 10 1.35 -3.27 -18.29
CA PHE A 10 0.70 -2.06 -17.78
C PHE A 10 -0.83 -2.18 -17.82
N VAL A 11 -1.39 -2.63 -18.95
CA VAL A 11 -2.84 -2.84 -19.09
C VAL A 11 -3.34 -3.90 -18.10
N LEU A 12 -2.63 -5.04 -18.00
CA LEU A 12 -2.99 -6.12 -17.08
C LEU A 12 -3.00 -5.64 -15.61
N TYR A 13 -1.94 -4.95 -15.18
CA TYR A 13 -1.86 -4.43 -13.82
C TYR A 13 -2.89 -3.32 -13.55
N SER A 14 -3.16 -2.47 -14.54
CA SER A 14 -4.19 -1.42 -14.43
C SER A 14 -5.59 -2.00 -14.20
N ILE A 15 -5.91 -3.15 -14.81
CA ILE A 15 -7.17 -3.86 -14.56
C ILE A 15 -7.25 -4.34 -13.10
N LEU A 16 -6.18 -4.95 -12.58
CA LEU A 16 -6.13 -5.40 -11.18
C LEU A 16 -6.31 -4.23 -10.21
N PHE A 17 -5.61 -3.13 -10.45
CA PHE A 17 -5.70 -1.92 -9.64
C PHE A 17 -7.11 -1.31 -9.71
N THR A 18 -7.71 -1.25 -10.89
CA THR A 18 -9.09 -0.77 -11.07
C THR A 18 -10.08 -1.62 -10.28
N PHE A 19 -9.91 -2.94 -10.29
CA PHE A 19 -10.76 -3.84 -9.51
C PHE A 19 -10.59 -3.65 -8.01
N LEU A 20 -9.37 -3.37 -7.53
CA LEU A 20 -9.11 -2.99 -6.14
C LEU A 20 -9.83 -1.70 -5.76
N MET A 21 -9.79 -0.68 -6.62
CA MET A 21 -10.51 0.59 -6.40
C MET A 21 -12.03 0.40 -6.40
N LEU A 22 -12.57 -0.48 -7.25
CA LEU A 22 -13.99 -0.84 -7.23
C LEU A 22 -14.38 -1.56 -5.93
N ALA A 23 -13.52 -2.45 -5.43
CA ALA A 23 -13.74 -3.17 -4.17
C ALA A 23 -13.68 -2.27 -2.93
N THR A 24 -12.94 -1.15 -2.98
CA THR A 24 -12.90 -0.17 -1.88
C THR A 24 -14.10 0.77 -1.88
N ILE A 25 -14.58 1.19 -3.05
CA ILE A 25 -15.68 2.16 -3.17
C ILE A 25 -17.04 1.49 -3.02
N SER A 26 -17.25 0.33 -3.64
CA SER A 26 -18.56 -0.31 -3.72
C SER A 26 -18.78 -1.31 -2.59
N LEU A 27 -19.85 -1.09 -1.82
CA LEU A 27 -20.34 -2.04 -0.81
C LEU A 27 -20.59 -3.44 -1.38
N LYS A 28 -20.98 -3.56 -2.65
CA LYS A 28 -21.24 -4.85 -3.31
C LYS A 28 -19.98 -5.69 -3.48
N TYR A 29 -18.84 -5.05 -3.74
CA TYR A 29 -17.57 -5.72 -4.02
C TYR A 29 -16.63 -5.76 -2.80
N LYS A 30 -17.00 -5.08 -1.71
CA LYS A 30 -16.23 -5.03 -0.47
C LYS A 30 -15.91 -6.40 0.13
N LYS A 31 -16.82 -7.37 0.01
CA LYS A 31 -16.60 -8.76 0.41
C LYS A 31 -15.40 -9.44 -0.28
N TYR A 32 -15.00 -8.96 -1.46
CA TYR A 32 -13.84 -9.47 -2.18
C TYR A 32 -12.58 -8.66 -1.91
N TYR A 33 -12.65 -7.58 -1.12
CA TYR A 33 -11.55 -6.63 -0.89
C TYR A 33 -10.24 -7.34 -0.52
N VAL A 34 -10.27 -8.30 0.39
CA VAL A 34 -9.06 -9.03 0.81
C VAL A 34 -8.45 -9.80 -0.35
N ILE A 35 -9.27 -10.54 -1.09
CA ILE A 35 -8.81 -11.35 -2.22
C ILE A 35 -8.23 -10.44 -3.29
N VAL A 36 -8.95 -9.37 -3.66
CA VAL A 36 -8.53 -8.43 -4.69
C VAL A 36 -7.25 -7.70 -4.30
N LYS A 37 -7.12 -7.29 -3.04
CA LYS A 37 -5.93 -6.64 -2.52
C LYS A 37 -4.71 -7.55 -2.57
N THR A 38 -4.87 -8.81 -2.14
CA THR A 38 -3.81 -9.82 -2.22
C THR A 38 -3.41 -10.10 -3.67
N ILE A 39 -4.37 -10.26 -4.59
CA ILE A 39 -4.09 -10.47 -6.02
C ILE A 39 -3.38 -9.24 -6.61
N ASN A 40 -3.82 -8.02 -6.27
CA ASN A 40 -3.16 -6.80 -6.73
C ASN A 40 -1.70 -6.73 -6.26
N SER A 41 -1.45 -7.07 -5.00
CA SER A 41 -0.11 -7.10 -4.42
C SER A 41 0.78 -8.18 -5.06
N ILE A 42 0.24 -9.39 -5.31
CA ILE A 42 0.92 -10.44 -6.11
C ILE A 42 1.23 -9.93 -7.52
N GLY A 43 0.27 -9.25 -8.17
CA GLY A 43 0.44 -8.63 -9.47
C GLY A 43 1.60 -7.62 -9.47
N PHE A 44 1.71 -6.80 -8.43
CA PHE A 44 2.80 -5.85 -8.27
C PHE A 44 4.17 -6.53 -8.10
N LEU A 45 4.25 -7.64 -7.36
CA LEU A 45 5.45 -8.47 -7.28
C LEU A 45 5.83 -9.05 -8.65
N ALA A 46 4.85 -9.61 -9.37
CA ALA A 46 5.07 -10.18 -10.71
C ALA A 46 5.57 -9.13 -11.70
N VAL A 47 4.97 -7.93 -11.70
CA VAL A 47 5.41 -6.76 -12.48
C VAL A 47 6.86 -6.40 -12.14
N SER A 48 7.20 -6.33 -10.86
CA SER A 48 8.55 -5.98 -10.41
C SER A 48 9.60 -7.01 -10.86
N ILE A 49 9.28 -8.30 -10.77
CA ILE A 49 10.15 -9.39 -11.24
C ILE A 49 10.31 -9.32 -12.77
N PHE A 50 9.21 -9.10 -13.49
CA PHE A 50 9.24 -8.97 -14.96
C PHE A 50 10.13 -7.80 -15.39
N CYS A 51 9.92 -6.61 -14.80
CA CYS A 51 10.72 -5.42 -15.09
C CYS A 51 12.21 -5.65 -14.79
N ALA A 52 12.55 -6.34 -13.70
CA ALA A 52 13.93 -6.63 -13.36
C ALA A 52 14.59 -7.63 -14.31
N TYR A 53 13.88 -8.67 -14.72
CA TYR A 53 14.37 -9.69 -15.64
C TYR A 53 14.68 -9.08 -17.01
N TYR A 54 13.72 -8.35 -17.60
CA TYR A 54 13.90 -7.74 -18.92
C TYR A 54 14.74 -6.46 -18.92
N GLY A 55 14.79 -5.74 -17.80
CA GLY A 55 15.66 -4.59 -17.61
C GLY A 55 17.10 -4.95 -17.23
N ALA A 56 17.44 -6.24 -17.12
CA ALA A 56 18.75 -6.72 -16.64
C ALA A 56 19.16 -6.18 -15.25
N ASN A 57 18.19 -5.76 -14.43
CA ASN A 57 18.39 -5.14 -13.11
C ASN A 57 18.06 -6.11 -11.96
N ILE A 58 18.40 -7.39 -12.13
CA ILE A 58 18.12 -8.46 -11.15
C ILE A 58 18.76 -8.14 -9.79
N ARG A 59 19.95 -7.53 -9.79
CA ARG A 59 20.60 -7.09 -8.55
C ARG A 59 19.76 -6.07 -7.78
N THR A 60 19.17 -5.10 -8.46
CA THR A 60 18.26 -4.11 -7.86
C THR A 60 17.00 -4.77 -7.32
N LEU A 61 16.45 -5.77 -8.02
CA LEU A 61 15.32 -6.56 -7.52
C LEU A 61 15.64 -7.27 -6.22
N ILE A 62 16.83 -7.88 -6.08
CA ILE A 62 17.22 -8.58 -4.85
C ILE A 62 17.20 -7.62 -3.64
N TYR A 63 17.64 -6.38 -3.83
CA TYR A 63 17.59 -5.36 -2.79
C TYR A 63 16.16 -4.86 -2.51
N LEU A 64 15.30 -4.77 -3.52
CA LEU A 64 13.90 -4.36 -3.39
C LEU A 64 12.97 -5.47 -2.90
N LEU A 65 13.35 -6.75 -3.04
CA LEU A 65 12.49 -7.88 -2.73
C LEU A 65 12.05 -7.93 -1.25
N PRO A 66 12.93 -7.66 -0.25
CA PRO A 66 12.49 -7.55 1.14
C PRO A 66 11.41 -6.47 1.33
N ALA A 67 11.56 -5.33 0.66
CA ALA A 67 10.59 -4.23 0.70
C ALA A 67 9.23 -4.66 0.11
N LEU A 68 9.26 -5.32 -1.05
CA LEU A 68 8.08 -5.85 -1.74
C LEU A 68 7.36 -6.92 -0.91
N LEU A 69 8.10 -7.85 -0.29
CA LEU A 69 7.54 -8.90 0.55
C LEU A 69 6.92 -8.34 1.83
N LEU A 70 7.55 -7.36 2.47
CA LEU A 70 6.99 -6.67 3.63
C LEU A 70 5.69 -5.95 3.27
N CYS A 71 5.64 -5.26 2.12
CA CYS A 71 4.42 -4.61 1.66
C CYS A 71 3.31 -5.64 1.36
N PHE A 72 3.65 -6.77 0.74
CA PHE A 72 2.72 -7.88 0.52
C PHE A 72 2.13 -8.42 1.83
N ILE A 73 2.98 -8.70 2.83
CA ILE A 73 2.53 -9.16 4.15
C ILE A 73 1.65 -8.09 4.80
N GLY A 74 2.05 -6.82 4.73
CA GLY A 74 1.26 -5.69 5.24
C GLY A 74 -0.13 -5.60 4.60
N ASP A 75 -0.21 -5.77 3.28
CA ASP A 75 -1.46 -5.78 2.52
C ASP A 75 -2.40 -6.90 2.97
N VAL A 76 -1.86 -8.11 3.16
CA VAL A 76 -2.60 -9.29 3.63
C VAL A 76 -3.12 -9.07 5.06
N VAL A 77 -2.26 -8.61 5.98
CA VAL A 77 -2.63 -8.34 7.39
C VAL A 77 -3.72 -7.26 7.48
N LEU A 78 -3.56 -6.14 6.75
CA LEU A 78 -4.57 -5.08 6.70
C LEU A 78 -5.86 -5.54 5.99
N GLY A 79 -5.74 -6.42 5.01
CA GLY A 79 -6.88 -7.09 4.38
C GLY A 79 -7.70 -7.88 5.40
N PHE A 80 -7.05 -8.75 6.18
CA PHE A 80 -7.71 -9.52 7.24
C PHE A 80 -8.34 -8.64 8.31
N TYR A 81 -7.67 -7.55 8.73
CA TYR A 81 -8.27 -6.56 9.63
C TYR A 81 -9.59 -6.01 9.07
N ASN A 82 -9.63 -5.64 7.78
CA ASN A 82 -10.87 -5.15 7.16
C ASN A 82 -11.96 -6.24 7.04
N ALA A 83 -11.60 -7.49 6.73
CA ALA A 83 -12.57 -8.59 6.66
C ALA A 83 -13.18 -8.92 8.03
N THR A 84 -12.39 -8.88 9.10
CA THR A 84 -12.91 -9.11 10.47
C THR A 84 -13.92 -8.05 10.87
N ILE A 85 -13.63 -6.77 10.61
CA ILE A 85 -14.59 -5.68 10.85
C ILE A 85 -15.87 -5.87 10.02
N GLU A 86 -15.74 -6.21 8.74
CA GLU A 86 -16.90 -6.37 7.86
C GLU A 86 -17.82 -7.51 8.32
N ARG A 87 -17.23 -8.63 8.75
CA ARG A 87 -17.97 -9.77 9.31
C ARG A 87 -18.75 -9.36 10.56
N ASP A 88 -18.09 -8.70 11.51
CA ASP A 88 -18.70 -8.33 12.79
C ASP A 88 -19.83 -7.29 12.63
N VAL A 89 -19.67 -6.33 11.71
CA VAL A 89 -20.72 -5.34 11.38
C VAL A 89 -21.95 -6.01 10.75
N LYS A 90 -21.76 -7.02 9.90
CA LYS A 90 -22.86 -7.72 9.23
C LYS A 90 -23.68 -8.59 10.19
N GLU A 91 -23.05 -9.09 11.25
CA GLU A 91 -23.69 -9.95 12.26
C GLU A 91 -24.43 -9.12 13.33
N THR A 92 -23.87 -7.98 13.75
CA THR A 92 -24.41 -7.19 14.87
C THR A 92 -25.21 -5.95 14.46
N ASN A 93 -25.15 -5.53 13.18
CA ASN A 93 -25.66 -4.23 12.69
C ASN A 93 -25.12 -3.00 13.45
N THR A 94 -24.10 -3.19 14.28
CA THR A 94 -23.45 -2.14 15.07
C THR A 94 -22.06 -1.86 14.53
N LYS A 95 -21.57 -0.63 14.73
CA LYS A 95 -20.22 -0.23 14.29
C LYS A 95 -19.17 -0.89 15.19
N VAL A 96 -18.66 -2.05 14.79
CA VAL A 96 -17.62 -2.76 15.52
C VAL A 96 -16.24 -2.17 15.19
N THR A 97 -15.50 -1.81 16.24
CA THR A 97 -14.09 -1.41 16.12
C THR A 97 -13.21 -2.66 16.12
N GLY A 98 -12.57 -2.96 14.99
CA GLY A 98 -11.64 -4.09 14.89
C GLY A 98 -10.45 -3.95 15.84
N LYS A 99 -9.75 -5.07 16.07
CA LYS A 99 -8.58 -5.09 16.97
C LYS A 99 -7.50 -4.11 16.48
N PRO A 100 -7.19 -3.03 17.23
CA PRO A 100 -6.23 -2.02 16.78
C PRO A 100 -4.82 -2.59 16.60
N SER A 101 -4.49 -3.67 17.32
CA SER A 101 -3.21 -4.37 17.19
C SER A 101 -2.97 -4.93 15.78
N LEU A 102 -4.00 -5.46 15.11
CA LEU A 102 -3.86 -6.00 13.74
C LEU A 102 -3.63 -4.87 12.72
N PHE A 103 -4.35 -3.76 12.89
CA PHE A 103 -4.15 -2.56 12.08
C PHE A 103 -2.73 -2.00 12.25
N ILE A 104 -2.28 -1.83 13.50
CA ILE A 104 -0.94 -1.32 13.80
C ILE A 104 0.13 -2.26 13.26
N MET A 105 -0.04 -3.58 13.42
CA MET A 105 0.90 -4.56 12.89
C MET A 105 1.01 -4.48 11.36
N GLY A 106 -0.13 -4.44 10.66
CA GLY A 106 -0.12 -4.29 9.20
C GLY A 106 0.53 -2.98 8.75
N LEU A 107 0.25 -1.88 9.45
CA LEU A 107 0.81 -0.57 9.17
C LEU A 107 2.33 -0.52 9.43
N LEU A 108 2.80 -1.13 10.52
CA LEU A 108 4.22 -1.23 10.85
C LEU A 108 4.97 -2.10 9.84
N THR A 109 4.42 -3.25 9.44
CA THR A 109 5.03 -4.09 8.41
C THR A 109 5.18 -3.33 7.10
N PHE A 110 4.14 -2.60 6.69
CA PHE A 110 4.21 -1.76 5.48
C PHE A 110 5.24 -0.63 5.64
N ALA A 111 5.35 -0.05 6.84
CA ALA A 111 6.33 0.96 7.15
C ALA A 111 7.77 0.46 7.06
N PHE A 112 8.07 -0.71 7.62
CA PHE A 112 9.37 -1.35 7.45
C PHE A 112 9.68 -1.61 5.97
N GLY A 113 8.68 -2.03 5.18
CA GLY A 113 8.84 -2.16 3.73
C GLY A 113 9.25 -0.84 3.05
N HIS A 114 8.65 0.28 3.44
CA HIS A 114 8.99 1.60 2.90
C HIS A 114 10.36 2.09 3.33
N VAL A 115 10.78 1.82 4.56
CA VAL A 115 12.15 2.11 5.00
C VAL A 115 13.16 1.34 4.13
N CYS A 116 12.88 0.07 3.80
CA CYS A 116 13.70 -0.69 2.86
C CYS A 116 13.71 -0.07 1.46
N PHE A 117 12.56 0.39 0.93
CA PHE A 117 12.53 1.10 -0.35
C PHE A 117 13.39 2.37 -0.32
N ILE A 118 13.21 3.22 0.68
CA ILE A 118 13.96 4.48 0.83
C ILE A 118 15.45 4.19 0.93
N TYR A 119 15.86 3.17 1.69
CA TYR A 119 17.26 2.77 1.80
C TYR A 119 17.85 2.38 0.44
N VAL A 120 17.16 1.52 -0.33
CA VAL A 120 17.62 1.10 -1.65
C VAL A 120 17.66 2.28 -2.63
N PHE A 121 16.65 3.14 -2.63
CA PHE A 121 16.64 4.33 -3.48
C PHE A 121 17.72 5.34 -3.11
N SER A 122 18.04 5.49 -1.82
CA SER A 122 19.12 6.38 -1.36
C SER A 122 20.51 5.92 -1.82
N ILE A 123 20.67 4.63 -2.14
CA ILE A 123 21.90 4.10 -2.76
C ILE A 123 21.92 4.42 -4.26
N MET A 124 20.77 4.43 -4.93
CA MET A 124 20.64 4.65 -6.37
C MET A 124 20.64 6.13 -6.77
N GLN A 125 20.04 6.99 -5.93
CA GLN A 125 19.86 8.41 -6.17
C GLN A 125 20.18 9.18 -4.90
N LYS A 126 20.84 10.34 -5.05
CA LYS A 126 21.06 11.25 -3.92
C LYS A 126 19.75 11.88 -3.51
N VAL A 127 19.37 11.69 -2.25
CA VAL A 127 18.23 12.39 -1.65
C VAL A 127 18.56 13.88 -1.52
N THR A 128 17.70 14.71 -2.08
CA THR A 128 17.78 16.17 -2.07
C THR A 128 16.68 16.76 -1.20
N TRP A 129 16.78 18.05 -0.91
CA TRP A 129 15.75 18.76 -0.15
C TRP A 129 14.42 18.88 -0.91
N VAL A 130 14.42 18.75 -2.24
CA VAL A 130 13.20 18.80 -3.07
C VAL A 130 12.33 17.58 -2.83
N ASP A 131 12.94 16.43 -2.53
CA ASP A 131 12.25 15.17 -2.24
C ASP A 131 11.45 15.24 -0.91
N MET A 132 11.62 16.30 -0.11
CA MET A 132 10.85 16.55 1.12
C MET A 132 9.53 17.29 0.88
N ILE A 133 9.34 17.88 -0.31
CA ILE A 133 8.14 18.68 -0.62
C ILE A 133 6.88 17.81 -0.58
N PHE A 134 6.89 16.66 -1.27
CA PHE A 134 5.76 15.73 -1.30
C PHE A 134 5.45 15.10 0.07
N PRO A 135 6.44 14.60 0.84
CA PRO A 135 6.24 14.13 2.21
C PRO A 135 5.60 15.15 3.14
N ILE A 136 6.07 16.40 3.12
CA ILE A 136 5.53 17.47 3.95
C ILE A 136 4.08 17.79 3.53
N LEU A 137 3.82 17.88 2.23
CA LEU A 137 2.46 18.10 1.72
C LEU A 137 1.51 16.95 2.13
N ALA A 138 1.98 15.71 2.07
CA ALA A 138 1.20 14.53 2.46
C ALA A 138 0.78 14.58 3.94
N ILE A 139 1.63 15.09 4.84
CA ILE A 139 1.28 15.31 6.26
C ILE A 139 0.07 16.24 6.38
N PHE A 140 0.12 17.41 5.73
CA PHE A 140 -0.96 18.40 5.81
C PHE A 140 -2.27 17.87 5.22
N ILE A 141 -2.21 17.20 4.08
CA ILE A 141 -3.37 16.55 3.46
C ILE A 141 -3.96 15.51 4.41
N THR A 142 -3.11 14.66 5.01
CA THR A 142 -3.55 13.62 5.93
C THR A 142 -4.23 14.20 7.16
N ILE A 143 -3.64 15.23 7.78
CA ILE A 143 -4.24 15.93 8.92
C ILE A 143 -5.61 16.50 8.52
N GLY A 144 -5.72 17.14 7.36
CA GLY A 144 -6.98 17.65 6.83
C GLY A 144 -8.04 16.55 6.67
N LEU A 145 -7.67 15.42 6.07
CA LEU A 145 -8.57 14.28 5.88
C LEU A 145 -9.03 13.68 7.22
N THR A 146 -8.15 13.58 8.22
CA THR A 146 -8.53 13.03 9.54
C THR A 146 -9.51 13.90 10.33
N ARG A 147 -9.71 15.16 9.92
CA ARG A 147 -10.74 16.04 10.51
C ARG A 147 -12.13 15.83 9.92
N LEU A 148 -12.27 15.05 8.84
CA LEU A 148 -13.56 14.71 8.25
C LEU A 148 -14.24 13.58 9.03
N ASP A 149 -15.55 13.68 9.29
CA ASP A 149 -16.30 12.75 10.13
C ASP A 149 -16.20 11.28 9.71
N LYS A 150 -16.02 11.01 8.41
CA LYS A 150 -15.89 9.66 7.86
C LYS A 150 -14.46 9.09 7.89
N MET A 151 -13.46 9.92 8.21
CA MET A 151 -12.03 9.57 8.22
C MET A 151 -11.36 9.90 9.55
N ASN A 152 -12.13 10.23 10.59
CA ASN A 152 -11.61 10.45 11.92
C ASN A 152 -11.02 9.15 12.49
N THR A 153 -9.72 9.18 12.73
CA THR A 153 -8.92 8.04 13.17
C THR A 153 -8.49 8.15 14.63
N GLY A 154 -8.91 9.22 15.33
CA GLY A 154 -8.69 9.44 16.76
C GLY A 154 -7.24 9.25 17.18
N LYS A 155 -6.98 8.29 18.09
CA LYS A 155 -5.64 8.02 18.63
C LYS A 155 -4.64 7.53 17.56
N LEU A 156 -5.10 6.99 16.43
CA LEU A 156 -4.25 6.49 15.34
C LEU A 156 -3.79 7.59 14.38
N THR A 157 -4.34 8.80 14.47
CA THR A 157 -4.01 9.91 13.56
C THR A 157 -2.50 10.20 13.52
N LYS A 158 -1.82 10.21 14.68
CA LYS A 158 -0.37 10.43 14.73
C LYS A 158 0.41 9.38 13.93
N LEU A 159 -0.01 8.12 14.04
CA LEU A 159 0.63 7.00 13.36
C LEU A 159 0.38 7.06 11.84
N ILE A 160 -0.85 7.40 11.43
CA ILE A 160 -1.22 7.52 10.01
C ILE A 160 -0.51 8.70 9.35
N VAL A 161 -0.32 9.81 10.06
CA VAL A 161 0.42 10.98 9.59
C VAL A 161 1.92 10.67 9.44
N ALA A 162 2.53 10.01 10.42
CA ALA A 162 3.91 9.57 10.31
C ALA A 162 4.12 8.60 9.15
N TYR A 163 3.16 7.68 8.97
CA TYR A 163 3.16 6.75 7.86
C TYR A 163 3.00 7.45 6.51
N SER A 164 2.11 8.42 6.37
CA SER A 164 1.88 9.11 5.09
C SER A 164 3.11 9.90 4.63
N PHE A 165 3.86 10.50 5.56
CA PHE A 165 5.17 11.10 5.27
C PHE A 165 6.11 10.08 4.62
N MET A 166 6.27 8.92 5.24
CA MET A 166 7.20 7.90 4.78
C MET A 166 6.76 7.24 3.48
N VAL A 167 5.47 7.08 3.21
CA VAL A 167 5.00 6.64 1.88
C VAL A 167 5.29 7.69 0.82
N ALA A 168 5.08 8.97 1.14
CA ALA A 168 5.31 10.06 0.22
C ALA A 168 6.79 10.34 -0.07
N MET A 169 7.72 9.80 0.72
CA MET A 169 9.18 9.85 0.46
C MET A 169 9.63 9.07 -0.78
N LEU A 170 8.72 8.30 -1.39
CA LEU A 170 9.00 7.54 -2.62
C LEU A 170 8.64 8.30 -3.91
N PHE A 171 8.17 9.55 -3.81
CA PHE A 171 7.81 10.42 -4.94
C PHE A 171 8.77 11.61 -5.04
#